data_AF-A0A068RZQ4-F1
#
_entry.id   AF-A0A068RZQ4-F1
#
_cell.length_a   1.000
_cell.length_b   1.000
_cell.length_c   1.000
_cell.angle_alpha   90.00
_cell.angle_beta   90.00
_cell.angle_gamma   90.00
#
_symmetry.space_group_name_H-M   'P 1'
#
loop_
_entity.id
_entity.type
_entity.pdbx_description
1 polymer ?
#
loop_
_entity_poly.entity_id
_entity_poly.type
_entity_poly.pdbx_seq_one_letter_code
_entity_poly.pdbx_strand_id
1 'polypeptide(L)'
;MSDIPLEHQVTIATLDDLSRELETLLDSFCSDAQHRFLLEQRVATQQQLQRVRHTIQQIRNTASPATGFRSGPNSEALRQSLMRVCIEMLEYYQEACQQRRLRPLPDGMAQQLTADWHHLSQAFELKAKEQGNLSQLFDKLDSLRKAWKSSGGDGVMERLLSRHYRRSKSGNADGNGTHGVGGGQQQASRHQMERLLTALLVNYELKNGAYVVMVDRHNYCQLGLGRKAIGTRHVVFDCSKLTRQEQMDVVAGICDRFASVFAQNAQHNLAQIEAQIQLAQLSLLAEKLRRLQHQIYFGHHHPTTATAFTNDEDDDHAQPQQQQPSPSSSSSSLSNQHDDVSSLDVDRHRQQQQQLPLRGTSSLLYIQDANAIEDMPMPSFVPSPWEWPDLLKVRHPYHPVFLGLVKRRPRRSSPIMRLRDAFTHPPAPATSEDEDNGNEQQAMQSYVQEVQYPEMVRFASVSIPSLCGHFCRRGRQFYEDVVANAQVRQAQDRHLLQEIGRDLVKIYAAIQLEASRAYMHRILAILHDMSMLEHQLNSSSAATTSHHHHSVAAPAWDSSAVTTGAASSSHPPPPPPIAAAGMPSSSTSPAGAGADPSSSQQHPSFAENQLSPPPADDSHVSSS
;
A
#
# COMPACT_ATOMS: atom_id res chain seq x y z
N MET A 1 -6.80 -45.86 -37.67
CA MET A 1 -6.64 -46.96 -36.70
C MET A 1 -5.53 -46.50 -35.79
N SER A 2 -5.91 -46.03 -34.61
CA SER A 2 -5.05 -45.31 -33.68
C SER A 2 -4.87 -46.20 -32.46
N ASP A 3 -3.65 -46.61 -32.19
CA ASP A 3 -3.27 -47.38 -31.01
C ASP A 3 -3.52 -46.53 -29.76
N ILE A 4 -4.54 -46.92 -28.98
CA ILE A 4 -4.82 -46.36 -27.67
C ILE A 4 -3.94 -47.14 -26.68
N PRO A 5 -3.02 -46.50 -25.95
CA PRO A 5 -2.18 -47.19 -24.97
C PRO A 5 -3.03 -47.62 -23.77
N LEU A 6 -3.26 -48.93 -23.69
CA LEU A 6 -3.81 -49.65 -22.54
C LEU A 6 -2.78 -49.74 -21.41
N GLU A 7 -2.43 -48.61 -20.79
CA GLU A 7 -1.63 -48.61 -19.55
C GLU A 7 -2.21 -47.62 -18.53
N HIS A 8 -3.43 -47.90 -18.06
CA HIS A 8 -3.80 -47.65 -16.67
C HIS A 8 -3.83 -49.01 -15.98
N GLN A 9 -2.66 -49.58 -15.68
CA GLN A 9 -2.59 -50.61 -14.66
C GLN A 9 -3.05 -49.96 -13.35
N VAL A 10 -4.31 -50.20 -12.98
CA VAL A 10 -4.79 -49.95 -11.64
C VAL A 10 -3.96 -50.85 -10.73
N THR A 11 -2.87 -50.30 -10.19
CA THR A 11 -2.10 -50.97 -9.14
C THR A 11 -3.07 -51.27 -8.02
N ILE A 12 -3.40 -52.55 -7.86
CA ILE A 12 -4.19 -53.04 -6.74
C ILE A 12 -3.38 -52.71 -5.49
N ALA A 13 -3.81 -51.69 -4.75
CA ALA A 13 -3.17 -51.32 -3.49
C ALA A 13 -3.14 -52.54 -2.58
N THR A 14 -1.95 -52.87 -2.06
CA THR A 14 -1.85 -54.02 -1.17
C THR A 14 -2.51 -53.69 0.17
N LEU A 15 -2.93 -54.73 0.91
CA LEU A 15 -3.51 -54.54 2.25
C LEU A 15 -2.55 -53.80 3.20
N ASP A 16 -1.24 -53.96 2.99
CA ASP A 16 -0.19 -53.26 3.75
C ASP A 16 -0.12 -51.78 3.41
N ASP A 17 -0.29 -51.41 2.13
CA ASP A 17 -0.32 -50.01 1.71
C ASP A 17 -1.54 -49.28 2.29
N LEU A 18 -2.71 -49.91 2.24
CA LEU A 18 -3.94 -49.38 2.84
C LEU A 18 -3.82 -49.23 4.36
N SER A 19 -3.22 -50.21 5.04
CA SER A 19 -3.01 -50.16 6.49
C SER A 19 -2.05 -49.02 6.88
N ARG A 20 -0.95 -48.84 6.13
CA ARG A 20 0.00 -47.75 6.36
C ARG A 20 -0.62 -46.37 6.10
N GLU A 21 -1.42 -46.26 5.04
CA GLU A 21 -2.15 -45.02 4.73
C GLU A 21 -3.15 -44.68 5.85
N LEU A 22 -3.93 -45.67 6.32
CA LEU A 22 -4.86 -45.52 7.43
C LEU A 22 -4.16 -45.03 8.69
N GLU A 23 -3.03 -45.64 9.06
CA GLU A 23 -2.25 -45.23 10.24
C GLU A 23 -1.80 -43.77 10.12
N THR A 24 -1.29 -43.37 8.96
CA THR A 24 -0.83 -42.00 8.69
C THR A 24 -1.97 -40.99 8.82
N LEU A 25 -3.16 -41.31 8.29
CA LEU A 25 -4.34 -40.45 8.39
C LEU A 25 -4.85 -40.34 9.83
N LEU A 26 -4.83 -41.44 10.60
CA LEU A 26 -5.21 -41.43 12.02
C LEU A 26 -4.21 -40.64 12.87
N ASP A 27 -2.91 -40.73 12.59
CA ASP A 27 -1.88 -39.90 13.24
C ASP A 27 -2.09 -38.42 12.98
N SER A 28 -2.32 -38.06 11.71
CA SER A 28 -2.60 -36.68 11.31
C SER A 28 -3.83 -36.15 12.03
N PHE A 29 -4.91 -36.93 12.09
CA PHE A 29 -6.14 -36.54 12.77
C PHE A 29 -5.99 -36.41 14.29
N CYS A 30 -5.24 -37.31 14.93
CA CYS A 30 -4.98 -37.29 16.37
C CYS A 30 -3.89 -36.30 16.79
N SER A 31 -3.29 -35.57 15.85
CA SER A 31 -2.30 -34.54 16.15
C SER A 31 -2.92 -33.40 16.98
N ASP A 32 -2.10 -32.80 17.85
CA ASP A 32 -2.56 -31.68 18.69
C ASP A 32 -2.91 -30.44 17.86
N ALA A 33 -2.29 -30.27 16.69
CA ALA A 33 -2.60 -29.19 15.75
C ALA A 33 -4.03 -29.34 15.20
N GLN A 34 -4.38 -30.54 14.72
CA GLN A 34 -5.74 -30.82 14.24
C GLN A 34 -6.76 -30.67 15.37
N HIS A 35 -6.43 -31.17 16.57
CA HIS A 35 -7.31 -31.04 17.73
C HIS A 35 -7.61 -29.56 18.08
N ARG A 36 -6.58 -28.69 18.11
CA ARG A 36 -6.78 -27.24 18.33
C ARG A 36 -7.61 -26.62 17.23
N PHE A 37 -7.33 -26.95 15.96
CA PHE A 37 -8.10 -26.47 14.82
C PHE A 37 -9.59 -26.80 14.97
N LEU A 38 -9.94 -28.03 15.33
CA LEU A 38 -11.35 -28.44 15.50
C LEU A 38 -12.06 -27.70 16.62
N LEU A 39 -11.35 -27.36 17.70
CA LEU A 39 -11.89 -26.54 18.79
C LEU A 39 -12.07 -25.08 18.38
N GLU A 40 -11.05 -24.48 17.77
CA GLU A 40 -11.07 -23.08 17.30
C GLU A 40 -12.15 -22.86 16.25
N GLN A 41 -12.29 -23.82 15.33
CA GLN A 41 -13.32 -23.80 14.29
C GLN A 41 -14.69 -24.29 14.77
N ARG A 42 -14.82 -24.67 16.04
CA ARG A 42 -16.07 -25.15 16.67
C ARG A 42 -16.71 -26.32 15.91
N VAL A 43 -15.88 -27.22 15.39
CA VAL A 43 -16.35 -28.43 14.70
C VAL A 43 -16.92 -29.41 15.71
N ALA A 44 -16.23 -29.59 16.85
CA ALA A 44 -16.68 -30.45 17.94
C ALA A 44 -16.24 -29.86 19.29
N THR A 45 -16.92 -30.29 20.35
CA THR A 45 -16.56 -29.93 21.73
C THR A 45 -15.32 -30.71 22.19
N GLN A 46 -14.63 -30.17 23.20
CA GLN A 46 -13.47 -30.83 23.80
C GLN A 46 -13.78 -32.25 24.30
N GLN A 47 -14.96 -32.47 24.88
CA GLN A 47 -15.36 -33.79 25.37
C GLN A 47 -15.59 -34.78 24.23
N GLN A 48 -16.21 -34.34 23.12
CA GLN A 48 -16.39 -35.17 21.93
C GLN A 48 -15.05 -35.57 21.33
N LEU A 49 -14.13 -34.61 21.16
CA LEU A 49 -12.80 -34.89 20.60
C LEU A 49 -11.95 -35.81 21.49
N GLN A 50 -12.02 -35.63 22.82
CA GLN A 50 -11.34 -36.53 23.77
C GLN A 50 -11.89 -37.96 23.68
N ARG A 51 -13.21 -38.13 23.55
CA ARG A 51 -13.84 -39.44 23.36
C ARG A 51 -13.36 -40.08 22.07
N VAL A 52 -13.42 -39.35 20.95
CA VAL A 52 -12.97 -39.83 19.64
C VAL A 52 -11.49 -40.23 19.67
N ARG A 53 -10.62 -39.39 20.24
CA ARG A 53 -9.18 -39.68 20.38
C ARG A 53 -8.94 -40.90 21.26
N HIS A 54 -9.69 -41.05 22.36
CA HIS A 54 -9.58 -42.22 23.22
C HIS A 54 -9.97 -43.50 22.48
N THR A 55 -11.06 -43.48 21.72
CA THR A 55 -11.49 -44.63 20.92
C THR A 55 -10.46 -44.99 19.85
N ILE A 56 -9.93 -44.02 19.11
CA ILE A 56 -8.86 -44.27 18.11
C ILE A 56 -7.62 -44.86 18.79
N GLN A 57 -7.23 -44.34 19.96
CA GLN A 57 -6.08 -44.84 20.70
C GLN A 57 -6.31 -46.27 21.23
N GLN A 58 -7.51 -46.59 21.72
CA GLN A 58 -7.87 -47.94 22.15
C GLN A 58 -7.80 -48.92 20.97
N ILE A 59 -8.31 -48.52 19.80
CA ILE A 59 -8.26 -49.32 18.57
C ILE A 59 -6.81 -49.55 18.15
N ARG A 60 -5.96 -48.53 18.23
CA ARG A 60 -4.53 -48.64 17.95
C ARG A 60 -3.78 -49.55 18.93
N ASN A 61 -4.09 -49.48 20.21
CA ASN A 61 -3.44 -50.33 21.22
C ASN A 61 -3.87 -51.80 21.12
N THR A 62 -5.05 -52.08 20.54
CA THR A 62 -5.59 -53.43 20.36
C THR A 62 -5.22 -54.04 19.01
N ALA A 63 -5.02 -53.21 17.98
CA ALA A 63 -4.38 -53.62 16.73
C ALA A 63 -2.89 -53.86 16.99
N SER A 64 -2.45 -55.13 16.96
CA SER A 64 -1.04 -55.45 17.18
C SER A 64 -0.19 -54.83 16.07
N PRO A 65 0.96 -54.19 16.39
CA PRO A 65 1.82 -53.53 15.39
C PRO A 65 2.40 -54.50 14.35
N ALA A 66 2.42 -55.82 14.63
CA ALA A 66 2.91 -56.83 13.70
C ALA A 66 1.83 -57.40 12.77
N THR A 67 0.56 -57.34 13.16
CA THR A 67 -0.56 -57.91 12.39
C THR A 67 -1.54 -56.85 11.91
N GLY A 68 -1.43 -55.60 12.36
CA GLY A 68 -2.36 -54.52 12.01
C GLY A 68 -3.83 -54.90 12.28
N PHE A 69 -4.72 -54.42 11.41
CA PHE A 69 -6.15 -54.76 11.42
C PHE A 69 -6.47 -56.14 10.81
N ARG A 70 -5.47 -57.00 10.57
CA ARG A 70 -5.65 -58.29 9.87
C ARG A 70 -6.35 -59.31 10.76
N SER A 71 -7.45 -59.87 10.22
CA SER A 71 -8.13 -61.14 10.56
C SER A 71 -7.98 -61.71 11.99
N GLY A 72 -8.15 -60.87 13.00
CA GLY A 72 -8.31 -61.31 14.38
C GLY A 72 -9.80 -61.51 14.69
N PRO A 73 -10.17 -62.33 15.70
CA PRO A 73 -11.58 -62.49 16.09
C PRO A 73 -12.26 -61.17 16.49
N ASN A 74 -11.48 -60.13 16.80
CA ASN A 74 -11.95 -58.80 17.18
C ASN A 74 -11.74 -57.73 16.10
N SER A 75 -11.08 -58.03 14.97
CA SER A 75 -10.69 -57.00 14.00
C SER A 75 -11.88 -56.36 13.29
N GLU A 76 -12.94 -57.14 13.06
CA GLU A 76 -14.19 -56.64 12.49
C GLU A 76 -14.90 -55.68 13.46
N ALA A 77 -14.99 -56.03 14.74
CA ALA A 77 -15.59 -55.17 15.76
C ALA A 77 -14.83 -53.84 15.92
N LEU A 78 -13.49 -53.89 15.89
CA LEU A 78 -12.65 -52.69 15.93
C LEU A 78 -12.85 -51.81 14.69
N ARG A 79 -12.93 -52.40 13.49
CA ARG A 79 -13.24 -51.69 12.23
C ARG A 79 -14.61 -51.03 12.27
N GLN A 80 -15.65 -51.77 12.69
CA GLN A 80 -16.99 -51.21 12.84
C GLN A 80 -17.02 -50.06 13.86
N SER A 81 -16.26 -50.18 14.96
CA SER A 81 -16.14 -49.09 15.94
C SER A 81 -15.43 -47.86 15.35
N LEU A 82 -14.37 -48.05 14.56
CA LEU A 82 -13.67 -46.95 13.91
C LEU A 82 -14.57 -46.27 12.86
N MET A 83 -15.28 -47.06 12.04
CA MET A 83 -16.23 -46.55 11.07
C MET A 83 -17.31 -45.68 11.74
N ARG A 84 -17.86 -46.12 12.88
CA ARG A 84 -18.85 -45.34 13.65
C ARG A 84 -18.28 -44.00 14.10
N VAL A 85 -17.05 -43.97 14.60
CA VAL A 85 -16.37 -42.73 15.02
C VAL A 85 -16.11 -41.81 13.83
N CYS A 86 -15.68 -42.35 12.68
CA CYS A 86 -15.49 -41.56 11.47
C CYS A 86 -16.80 -40.97 10.94
N ILE A 87 -17.90 -41.72 10.99
CA ILE A 87 -19.24 -41.23 10.63
C ILE A 87 -19.67 -40.10 11.57
N GLU A 88 -19.51 -40.27 12.89
CA GLU A 88 -19.80 -39.23 13.88
C GLU A 88 -18.98 -37.95 13.60
N MET A 89 -17.68 -38.08 13.30
CA MET A 89 -16.86 -36.93 12.93
C MET A 89 -17.29 -36.28 11.62
N LEU A 90 -17.70 -37.07 10.61
CA LEU A 90 -18.22 -36.52 9.35
C LEU A 90 -19.50 -35.72 9.55
N GLU A 91 -20.39 -36.15 10.44
CA GLU A 91 -21.59 -35.39 10.82
C GLU A 91 -21.21 -34.02 11.41
N TYR A 92 -20.23 -33.99 12.32
CA TYR A 92 -19.71 -32.73 12.88
C TYR A 92 -19.09 -31.82 11.82
N TYR A 93 -18.27 -32.37 10.90
CA TYR A 93 -17.73 -31.61 9.78
C TYR A 93 -18.82 -31.08 8.86
N GLN A 94 -19.83 -31.90 8.55
CA GLN A 94 -20.94 -31.54 7.68
C GLN A 94 -21.77 -30.41 8.29
N GLU A 95 -22.07 -30.47 9.59
CA GLU A 95 -22.77 -29.40 10.29
C GLU A 95 -21.96 -28.10 10.25
N ALA A 96 -20.66 -28.16 10.58
CA ALA A 96 -19.77 -26.99 10.53
C ALA A 96 -19.68 -26.38 9.11
N CYS A 97 -19.58 -27.22 8.08
CA CYS A 97 -19.60 -26.78 6.68
C CYS A 97 -20.94 -26.13 6.32
N GLN A 98 -22.07 -26.72 6.72
CA GLN A 98 -23.41 -26.19 6.47
C GLN A 98 -23.63 -24.84 7.15
N GLN A 99 -23.23 -24.70 8.42
CA GLN A 99 -23.30 -23.44 9.16
C GLN A 99 -22.51 -22.32 8.46
N ARG A 100 -21.39 -22.67 7.82
CA ARG A 100 -20.52 -21.75 7.08
C ARG A 100 -20.90 -21.62 5.60
N ARG A 101 -21.91 -22.35 5.13
CA ARG A 101 -22.31 -22.46 3.72
C ARG A 101 -21.16 -22.87 2.80
N LEU A 102 -20.30 -23.77 3.27
CA LEU A 102 -19.27 -24.38 2.44
C LEU A 102 -19.88 -25.47 1.58
N ARG A 103 -19.48 -25.51 0.31
CA ARG A 103 -19.86 -26.55 -0.62
C ARG A 103 -18.87 -27.71 -0.52
N PRO A 104 -19.32 -28.97 -0.64
CA PRO A 104 -18.43 -30.09 -0.79
C PRO A 104 -17.48 -29.91 -1.97
N LEU A 105 -16.17 -29.92 -1.69
CA LEU A 105 -15.15 -29.87 -2.73
C LEU A 105 -14.96 -31.25 -3.36
N PRO A 106 -14.78 -31.36 -4.70
CA PRO A 106 -14.34 -32.58 -5.35
C PRO A 106 -12.98 -33.07 -4.82
N ASP A 107 -12.73 -34.36 -4.98
CA ASP A 107 -11.46 -34.98 -4.60
C ASP A 107 -10.28 -34.28 -5.30
N GLY A 108 -9.20 -34.03 -4.54
CA GLY A 108 -8.01 -33.31 -5.01
C GLY A 108 -8.15 -31.78 -5.07
N MET A 109 -9.37 -31.22 -5.18
CA MET A 109 -9.55 -29.77 -5.30
C MET A 109 -9.08 -29.02 -4.04
N ALA A 110 -9.24 -29.61 -2.84
CA ALA A 110 -8.75 -29.00 -1.60
C ALA A 110 -7.22 -28.80 -1.61
N GLN A 111 -6.45 -29.71 -2.22
CA GLN A 111 -4.99 -29.59 -2.34
C GLN A 111 -4.61 -28.47 -3.30
N GLN A 112 -5.30 -28.38 -4.45
CA GLN A 112 -5.11 -27.29 -5.40
C GLN A 112 -5.40 -25.93 -4.76
N LEU A 113 -6.55 -25.79 -4.09
CA LEU A 113 -6.92 -24.55 -3.41
C LEU A 113 -5.95 -24.19 -2.27
N THR A 114 -5.34 -25.19 -1.62
CA THR A 114 -4.28 -24.97 -0.62
C THR A 114 -3.03 -24.38 -1.28
N ALA A 115 -2.62 -24.90 -2.44
CA ALA A 115 -1.49 -24.34 -3.20
C ALA A 115 -1.77 -22.90 -3.66
N ASP A 116 -2.97 -22.64 -4.21
CA ASP A 116 -3.40 -21.30 -4.60
C ASP A 116 -3.40 -20.34 -3.42
N TRP A 117 -3.88 -20.79 -2.26
CA TRP A 117 -3.83 -20.02 -1.03
C TRP A 117 -2.40 -19.68 -0.60
N HIS A 118 -1.47 -20.63 -0.67
CA HIS A 118 -0.06 -20.38 -0.36
C HIS A 118 0.55 -19.32 -1.28
N HIS A 119 0.27 -19.38 -2.59
CA HIS A 119 0.71 -18.36 -3.53
C HIS A 119 0.13 -16.98 -3.19
N LEU A 120 -1.16 -16.90 -2.84
CA LEU A 120 -1.78 -15.64 -2.41
C LEU A 120 -1.23 -15.12 -1.08
N SER A 121 -0.93 -16.01 -0.13
CA SER A 121 -0.31 -15.65 1.13
C SER A 121 1.09 -15.08 0.93
N GLN A 122 1.91 -15.66 0.04
CA GLN A 122 3.23 -15.10 -0.31
C GLN A 122 3.10 -13.74 -0.99
N ALA A 123 2.16 -13.60 -1.94
CA ALA A 123 1.90 -12.32 -2.60
C ALA A 123 1.42 -11.25 -1.60
N PHE A 124 0.63 -11.62 -0.61
CA PHE A 124 0.20 -10.76 0.48
C PHE A 124 1.39 -10.25 1.31
N GLU A 125 2.31 -11.13 1.72
CA GLU A 125 3.51 -10.74 2.48
C GLU A 125 4.41 -9.78 1.68
N LEU A 126 4.60 -10.04 0.39
CA LEU A 126 5.34 -9.14 -0.50
C LEU A 126 4.67 -7.75 -0.56
N LYS A 127 3.35 -7.70 -0.76
CA LYS A 127 2.61 -6.43 -0.80
C LYS A 127 2.60 -5.72 0.56
N ALA A 128 2.52 -6.44 1.66
CA ALA A 128 2.65 -5.87 3.01
C ALA A 128 4.02 -5.22 3.22
N LYS A 129 5.09 -5.84 2.71
CA LYS A 129 6.43 -5.26 2.71
C LYS A 129 6.52 -4.00 1.86
N GLU A 130 5.93 -3.99 0.66
CA GLU A 130 5.91 -2.78 -0.19
C GLU A 130 5.11 -1.64 0.45
N GLN A 131 4.01 -1.93 1.14
CA GLN A 131 3.28 -0.93 1.94
C GLN A 131 4.15 -0.37 3.09
N GLY A 132 5.03 -1.20 3.67
CA GLY A 132 6.06 -0.76 4.61
C GLY A 132 7.08 0.20 3.97
N ASN A 133 7.56 -0.11 2.76
CA ASN A 133 8.47 0.77 2.01
C ASN A 133 7.82 2.11 1.67
N LEU A 134 6.56 2.09 1.24
CA LEU A 134 5.77 3.28 0.93
C LEU A 134 5.61 4.18 2.17
N SER A 135 5.39 3.59 3.33
CA SER A 135 5.32 4.31 4.61
C SER A 135 6.61 5.09 4.91
N GLN A 136 7.78 4.46 4.68
CA GLN A 136 9.08 5.13 4.84
C GLN A 136 9.27 6.27 3.83
N LEU A 137 8.72 6.16 2.63
CA LEU A 137 8.77 7.23 1.63
C LEU A 137 7.95 8.44 2.10
N PHE A 138 6.78 8.22 2.71
CA PHE A 138 5.97 9.29 3.28
C PHE A 138 6.65 9.97 4.47
N ASP A 139 7.41 9.24 5.29
CA ASP A 139 8.23 9.85 6.36
C ASP A 139 9.34 10.75 5.78
N LYS A 140 9.94 10.36 4.66
CA LYS A 140 10.90 11.21 3.92
C LYS A 140 10.22 12.45 3.35
N LEU A 141 8.99 12.32 2.86
CA LEU A 141 8.19 13.44 2.34
C LEU A 141 7.77 14.39 3.46
N ASP A 142 7.38 13.87 4.62
CA ASP A 142 7.11 14.66 5.81
C ASP A 142 8.37 15.38 6.31
N SER A 143 9.53 14.73 6.23
CA SER A 143 10.82 15.36 6.52
C SER A 143 11.13 16.50 5.53
N LEU A 144 10.80 16.32 4.25
CA LEU A 144 10.91 17.36 3.23
C LEU A 144 9.98 18.54 3.56
N ARG A 145 8.71 18.26 3.88
CA ARG A 145 7.71 19.25 4.34
C ARG A 145 8.20 20.01 5.57
N LYS A 146 8.71 19.32 6.59
CA LYS A 146 9.28 19.91 7.81
C LYS A 146 10.48 20.78 7.48
N ALA A 147 11.32 20.38 6.54
CA ALA A 147 12.47 21.17 6.11
C ALA A 147 12.06 22.44 5.34
N TRP A 148 10.93 22.43 4.60
CA TRP A 148 10.31 23.64 4.08
C TRP A 148 9.78 24.56 5.20
N LYS A 149 9.30 23.98 6.32
CA LYS A 149 8.76 24.70 7.48
C LYS A 149 9.83 25.29 8.41
N SER A 150 10.90 24.56 8.72
CA SER A 150 11.83 24.87 9.82
C SER A 150 12.90 25.92 9.51
N SER A 151 13.00 26.40 8.27
CA SER A 151 14.16 27.21 7.83
C SER A 151 13.82 28.39 6.91
N GLY A 152 12.57 28.87 6.86
CA GLY A 152 12.19 29.81 5.79
C GLY A 152 12.36 29.21 4.37
N GLY A 153 12.42 27.88 4.26
CA GLY A 153 12.55 27.09 3.02
C GLY A 153 13.98 26.87 2.48
N ASP A 154 15.00 27.32 3.18
CA ASP A 154 16.34 27.44 2.59
C ASP A 154 17.08 26.09 2.38
N GLY A 155 16.98 25.11 3.29
CA GLY A 155 17.73 23.84 3.20
C GLY A 155 17.15 22.76 2.27
N VAL A 156 15.89 22.89 1.85
CA VAL A 156 15.26 21.97 0.89
C VAL A 156 15.60 22.35 -0.54
N MET A 157 15.54 23.65 -0.83
CA MET A 157 15.87 24.19 -2.14
C MET A 157 17.34 23.98 -2.51
N GLU A 158 18.24 24.05 -1.54
CA GLU A 158 19.64 23.63 -1.73
C GLU A 158 19.74 22.23 -2.36
N ARG A 159 18.99 21.25 -1.86
CA ARG A 159 19.03 19.87 -2.35
C ARG A 159 18.33 19.69 -3.70
N LEU A 160 17.19 20.37 -3.90
CA LEU A 160 16.46 20.34 -5.17
C LEU A 160 17.31 20.88 -6.33
N LEU A 161 18.14 21.88 -6.06
CA LEU A 161 18.82 22.66 -7.11
C LEU A 161 20.29 22.28 -7.26
N SER A 162 20.94 21.80 -6.21
CA SER A 162 22.27 21.19 -6.32
C SER A 162 22.26 19.98 -7.23
N ARG A 163 21.13 19.25 -7.35
CA ARG A 163 20.98 18.18 -8.35
C ARG A 163 20.98 18.72 -9.78
N HIS A 164 20.23 19.78 -10.06
CA HIS A 164 20.16 20.38 -11.40
C HIS A 164 21.49 21.06 -11.79
N TYR A 165 22.10 21.78 -10.86
CA TYR A 165 23.39 22.44 -11.09
C TYR A 165 24.56 21.44 -11.17
N ARG A 166 24.59 20.36 -10.37
CA ARG A 166 25.59 19.28 -10.54
C ARG A 166 25.41 18.54 -11.86
N ARG A 167 24.18 18.34 -12.34
CA ARG A 167 23.94 17.71 -13.64
C ARG A 167 24.44 18.59 -14.79
N SER A 168 24.39 19.92 -14.64
CA SER A 168 24.98 20.89 -15.57
C SER A 168 26.51 21.00 -15.48
N LYS A 169 27.13 20.56 -14.37
CA LYS A 169 28.55 20.82 -14.07
C LYS A 169 29.33 19.56 -13.66
N SER A 170 28.86 18.38 -14.08
CA SER A 170 29.54 17.09 -13.87
C SER A 170 30.88 17.10 -14.62
N GLY A 171 31.90 17.58 -13.91
CA GLY A 171 33.27 17.74 -14.35
C GLY A 171 34.10 18.12 -13.14
N ASN A 172 34.55 17.09 -12.41
CA ASN A 172 35.77 17.08 -11.61
C ASN A 172 35.81 18.00 -10.36
N ALA A 173 35.34 17.51 -9.19
CA ALA A 173 35.82 17.97 -7.88
C ALA A 173 35.30 17.09 -6.73
N ASP A 174 36.09 16.10 -6.31
CA ASP A 174 35.95 15.44 -5.02
C ASP A 174 36.68 16.25 -3.94
N GLY A 175 35.93 16.79 -2.99
CA GLY A 175 36.46 17.56 -1.86
C GLY A 175 35.73 17.22 -0.59
N ASN A 176 36.36 16.38 0.23
CA ASN A 176 35.88 15.90 1.52
C ASN A 176 36.05 17.00 2.59
N GLY A 177 34.94 17.48 3.18
CA GLY A 177 34.95 18.56 4.17
C GLY A 177 34.03 18.25 5.35
N THR A 178 34.64 17.97 6.50
CA THR A 178 34.03 17.59 7.78
C THR A 178 33.34 18.73 8.53
N HIS A 179 32.28 18.36 9.26
CA HIS A 179 31.25 19.18 9.92
C HIS A 179 31.73 20.12 11.04
N GLY A 180 31.19 21.35 11.06
CA GLY A 180 31.21 22.30 12.19
C GLY A 180 29.78 22.72 12.58
N VAL A 181 29.54 22.87 13.89
CA VAL A 181 28.22 22.78 14.57
C VAL A 181 27.40 24.08 14.56
N GLY A 182 26.12 23.97 14.17
CA GLY A 182 24.97 24.56 14.89
C GLY A 182 24.35 25.87 14.38
N GLY A 183 25.11 26.95 14.25
CA GLY A 183 24.53 28.30 14.03
C GLY A 183 24.54 28.81 12.59
N GLY A 184 25.47 28.34 11.75
CA GLY A 184 25.68 28.85 10.40
C GLY A 184 24.75 28.28 9.31
N GLN A 185 24.00 27.23 9.63
CA GLN A 185 23.28 26.44 8.62
C GLN A 185 22.05 27.18 8.03
N GLN A 186 21.36 28.01 8.82
CA GLN A 186 20.26 28.84 8.33
C GLN A 186 20.73 30.01 7.46
N GLN A 187 21.87 30.64 7.77
CA GLN A 187 22.39 31.74 6.95
C GLN A 187 22.97 31.25 5.62
N ALA A 188 23.68 30.12 5.62
CA ALA A 188 24.27 29.54 4.42
C ALA A 188 23.22 29.18 3.36
N SER A 189 22.11 28.60 3.81
CA SER A 189 21.03 28.15 2.93
C SER A 189 20.25 29.33 2.33
N ARG A 190 20.01 30.40 3.10
CA ARG A 190 19.37 31.65 2.59
C ARG A 190 20.15 32.29 1.46
N HIS A 191 21.47 32.35 1.61
CA HIS A 191 22.35 32.86 0.57
C HIS A 191 22.31 32.02 -0.71
N GLN A 192 22.03 30.72 -0.60
CA GLN A 192 21.99 29.83 -1.76
C GLN A 192 20.71 30.00 -2.58
N MET A 193 19.55 30.18 -1.92
CA MET A 193 18.30 30.55 -2.61
C MET A 193 18.46 31.89 -3.33
N GLU A 194 19.05 32.88 -2.67
CA GLU A 194 19.35 34.17 -3.30
C GLU A 194 20.30 34.02 -4.50
N ARG A 195 21.30 33.13 -4.42
CA ARG A 195 22.19 32.82 -5.56
C ARG A 195 21.44 32.17 -6.72
N LEU A 196 20.50 31.27 -6.45
CA LEU A 196 19.68 30.67 -7.52
C LEU A 196 18.76 31.70 -8.16
N LEU A 197 18.02 32.47 -7.37
CA LEU A 197 17.18 33.52 -7.92
C LEU A 197 18.00 34.53 -8.71
N THR A 198 19.22 34.81 -8.26
CA THR A 198 20.17 35.62 -9.03
C THR A 198 20.58 34.93 -10.33
N ALA A 199 20.84 33.62 -10.34
CA ALA A 199 21.13 32.89 -11.57
C ALA A 199 19.94 32.86 -12.55
N LEU A 200 18.71 32.70 -12.03
CA LEU A 200 17.48 32.82 -12.81
C LEU A 200 17.33 34.22 -13.41
N LEU A 201 17.60 35.25 -12.61
CA LEU A 201 17.54 36.65 -13.03
C LEU A 201 18.64 37.04 -14.00
N VAL A 202 19.85 36.46 -13.88
CA VAL A 202 20.95 36.69 -14.83
C VAL A 202 20.61 36.13 -16.21
N ASN A 203 19.89 35.02 -16.27
CA ASN A 203 19.41 34.44 -17.53
C ASN A 203 18.07 35.02 -18.00
N TYR A 204 17.54 36.03 -17.30
CA TYR A 204 16.27 36.66 -17.64
C TYR A 204 16.50 38.06 -18.18
N GLU A 205 16.18 38.27 -19.45
CA GLU A 205 16.16 39.58 -20.06
C GLU A 205 15.03 40.42 -19.44
N LEU A 206 15.41 41.28 -18.49
CA LEU A 206 14.48 42.21 -17.87
C LEU A 206 14.05 43.28 -18.88
N LYS A 207 12.76 43.64 -18.85
CA LYS A 207 12.23 44.76 -19.65
C LYS A 207 12.99 46.04 -19.34
N ASN A 208 13.14 46.91 -20.34
CA ASN A 208 13.73 48.24 -20.17
C ASN A 208 13.02 49.00 -19.03
N GLY A 209 13.78 49.45 -18.03
CA GLY A 209 13.24 50.07 -16.82
C GLY A 209 13.19 49.15 -15.58
N ALA A 210 13.51 47.86 -15.73
CA ALA A 210 13.67 46.93 -14.61
C ALA A 210 15.15 46.51 -14.46
N TYR A 211 15.66 46.54 -13.22
CA TYR A 211 17.06 46.24 -12.93
C TYR A 211 17.20 45.46 -11.62
N VAL A 212 18.19 44.56 -11.55
CA VAL A 212 18.57 43.90 -10.28
C VAL A 212 19.68 44.69 -9.62
N VAL A 213 19.46 45.13 -8.38
CA VAL A 213 20.41 45.95 -7.63
C VAL A 213 20.73 45.31 -6.29
N MET A 214 22.01 45.29 -5.93
CA MET A 214 22.45 45.03 -4.56
C MET A 214 22.36 46.35 -3.77
N VAL A 215 21.54 46.36 -2.73
CA VAL A 215 21.34 47.56 -1.93
C VAL A 215 22.54 47.76 -1.02
N ASP A 216 23.15 48.95 -1.10
CA ASP A 216 24.33 49.32 -0.33
C ASP A 216 24.07 50.60 0.47
N ARG A 217 25.12 51.11 1.15
CA ARG A 217 25.00 52.34 1.93
C ARG A 217 24.75 53.61 1.09
N HIS A 218 25.04 53.57 -0.21
CA HIS A 218 24.96 54.73 -1.10
C HIS A 218 23.60 54.82 -1.79
N ASN A 219 23.02 53.67 -2.19
CA ASN A 219 21.81 53.62 -2.99
C ASN A 219 20.52 53.42 -2.17
N TYR A 220 20.58 52.93 -0.92
CA TYR A 220 19.35 52.60 -0.18
C TYR A 220 18.41 53.81 0.01
N CYS A 221 18.95 55.00 0.27
CA CYS A 221 18.16 56.24 0.36
C CYS A 221 17.58 56.63 -1.00
N GLN A 222 18.36 56.52 -2.08
CA GLN A 222 17.93 56.87 -3.43
C GLN A 222 16.75 55.99 -3.88
N LEU A 223 16.76 54.72 -3.46
CA LEU A 223 15.71 53.74 -3.74
C LEU A 223 14.50 53.84 -2.78
N GLY A 224 14.52 54.75 -1.81
CA GLY A 224 13.46 54.86 -0.80
C GLY A 224 13.35 53.62 0.11
N LEU A 225 14.46 52.91 0.30
CA LEU A 225 14.55 51.71 1.14
C LEU A 225 15.03 52.06 2.55
N GLY A 226 14.72 51.20 3.51
CA GLY A 226 15.24 51.33 4.87
C GLY A 226 16.65 50.75 5.01
N ARG A 227 17.39 51.14 6.06
CA ARG A 227 18.75 50.61 6.35
C ARG A 227 18.80 49.09 6.48
N LYS A 228 17.68 48.43 6.85
CA LYS A 228 17.56 46.96 6.93
C LYS A 228 17.68 46.26 5.57
N ALA A 229 17.52 46.99 4.46
CA ALA A 229 17.69 46.46 3.11
C ALA A 229 19.16 46.46 2.66
N ILE A 230 20.08 47.12 3.38
CA ILE A 230 21.50 47.12 3.02
C ILE A 230 22.02 45.69 3.06
N GLY A 231 22.61 45.24 1.96
CA GLY A 231 23.09 43.88 1.74
C GLY A 231 22.07 42.96 1.05
N THR A 232 20.82 43.37 0.83
CA THR A 232 19.82 42.54 0.14
C THR A 232 19.74 42.90 -1.35
N ARG A 233 19.41 41.90 -2.18
CA ARG A 233 19.12 42.10 -3.61
C ARG A 233 17.66 42.52 -3.81
N HIS A 234 17.43 43.44 -4.73
CA HIS A 234 16.11 43.92 -5.10
C HIS A 234 15.96 43.95 -6.62
N VAL A 235 14.77 43.65 -7.12
CA VAL A 235 14.33 44.06 -8.46
C VAL A 235 13.71 45.44 -8.31
N VAL A 236 14.30 46.43 -8.97
CA VAL A 236 13.87 47.83 -8.94
C VAL A 236 13.26 48.18 -10.29
N PHE A 237 12.11 48.84 -10.26
CA PHE A 237 11.37 49.30 -11.42
C PHE A 237 11.35 50.82 -11.44
N ASP A 238 11.71 51.39 -12.58
CA ASP A 238 11.54 52.80 -12.88
C ASP A 238 10.08 53.05 -13.31
N CYS A 239 9.28 53.66 -12.42
CA CYS A 239 7.85 53.88 -12.69
C CYS A 239 7.60 54.90 -13.81
N SER A 240 8.62 55.63 -14.27
CA SER A 240 8.50 56.49 -15.46
C SER A 240 8.56 55.70 -16.77
N LYS A 241 9.17 54.50 -16.74
CA LYS A 241 9.39 53.65 -17.92
C LYS A 241 8.45 52.46 -17.99
N LEU A 242 8.02 51.95 -16.84
CA LEU A 242 7.16 50.78 -16.75
C LEU A 242 5.89 51.10 -15.98
N THR A 243 4.76 50.82 -16.61
CA THR A 243 3.45 50.84 -15.96
C THR A 243 3.37 49.79 -14.86
N ARG A 244 2.44 49.96 -13.91
CA ARG A 244 2.26 48.99 -12.82
C ARG A 244 1.95 47.57 -13.34
N GLN A 245 1.19 47.47 -14.42
CA GLN A 245 0.89 46.18 -15.04
C GLN A 245 2.16 45.53 -15.59
N GLU A 246 2.99 46.29 -16.32
CA GLU A 246 4.26 45.74 -16.83
C GLU A 246 5.22 45.34 -15.72
N GLN A 247 5.22 46.05 -14.58
CA GLN A 247 5.98 45.65 -13.38
C GLN A 247 5.47 44.31 -12.83
N MET A 248 4.15 44.13 -12.76
CA MET A 248 3.54 42.86 -12.35
C MET A 248 3.87 41.75 -13.33
N ASP A 249 3.84 42.01 -14.64
CA ASP A 249 4.19 41.03 -15.68
C ASP A 249 5.65 40.59 -15.56
N VAL A 250 6.58 41.51 -15.27
CA VAL A 250 8.00 41.16 -15.05
C VAL A 250 8.15 40.23 -13.85
N VAL A 251 7.47 40.51 -12.74
CA VAL A 251 7.50 39.66 -11.54
C VAL A 251 6.83 38.31 -11.81
N ALA A 252 5.69 38.29 -12.51
CA ALA A 252 5.01 37.08 -12.92
C ALA A 252 5.93 36.20 -13.78
N GLY A 253 6.64 36.77 -14.76
CA GLY A 253 7.61 36.03 -15.56
C GLY A 253 8.78 35.43 -14.74
N ILE A 254 9.20 36.07 -13.66
CA ILE A 254 10.17 35.48 -12.71
C ILE A 254 9.53 34.30 -11.96
N CYS A 255 8.29 34.45 -11.50
CA CYS A 255 7.53 33.37 -10.86
C CYS A 255 7.31 32.17 -11.78
N ASP A 256 7.00 32.38 -13.06
CA ASP A 256 6.75 31.31 -14.02
C ASP A 256 8.02 30.51 -14.33
N ARG A 257 9.17 31.18 -14.44
CA ARG A 257 10.47 30.50 -14.60
C ARG A 257 10.82 29.67 -13.38
N PHE A 258 10.56 30.20 -12.19
CA PHE A 258 10.70 29.43 -10.95
C PHE A 258 9.75 28.22 -10.94
N ALA A 259 8.49 28.43 -11.31
CA ALA A 259 7.46 27.40 -11.37
C ALA A 259 7.89 26.24 -12.29
N SER A 260 8.49 26.54 -13.45
CA SER A 260 9.01 25.54 -14.37
C SER A 260 10.10 24.66 -13.74
N VAL A 261 11.09 25.26 -13.06
CA VAL A 261 12.16 24.52 -12.37
C VAL A 261 11.60 23.70 -11.21
N PHE A 262 10.66 24.26 -10.45
CA PHE A 262 9.98 23.57 -9.37
C PHE A 262 9.18 22.38 -9.90
N ALA A 263 8.37 22.56 -10.94
CA ALA A 263 7.52 21.55 -11.54
C ALA A 263 8.32 20.34 -12.02
N GLN A 264 9.45 20.54 -12.71
CA GLN A 264 10.32 19.44 -13.14
C GLN A 264 10.79 18.57 -11.97
N ASN A 265 11.14 19.21 -10.85
CA ASN A 265 11.60 18.48 -9.66
C ASN A 265 10.44 17.81 -8.92
N ALA A 266 9.33 18.53 -8.76
CA ALA A 266 8.11 18.00 -8.17
C ALA A 266 7.63 16.77 -8.93
N GLN A 267 7.50 16.84 -10.25
CA GLN A 267 7.12 15.72 -11.13
C GLN A 267 8.05 14.52 -10.96
N HIS A 268 9.36 14.72 -10.90
CA HIS A 268 10.29 13.62 -10.65
C HIS A 268 10.05 12.93 -9.30
N ASN A 269 9.79 13.70 -8.25
CA ASN A 269 9.50 13.14 -6.92
C ASN A 269 8.11 12.47 -6.89
N LEU A 270 7.10 13.06 -7.54
CA LEU A 270 5.76 12.48 -7.66
C LEU A 270 5.80 11.16 -8.45
N ALA A 271 6.53 11.10 -9.56
CA ALA A 271 6.70 9.87 -10.33
C ALA A 271 7.36 8.74 -9.51
N GLN A 272 8.31 9.07 -8.62
CA GLN A 272 8.89 8.08 -7.71
C GLN A 272 7.87 7.56 -6.67
N ILE A 273 7.03 8.44 -6.15
CA ILE A 273 5.96 8.07 -5.21
C ILE A 273 4.93 7.20 -5.92
N GLU A 274 4.52 7.61 -7.12
CA GLU A 274 3.55 6.90 -7.94
C GLU A 274 4.03 5.50 -8.31
N ALA A 275 5.28 5.36 -8.77
CA ALA A 275 5.87 4.05 -9.04
C ALA A 275 5.83 3.13 -7.81
N GLN A 276 6.08 3.66 -6.61
CA GLN A 276 5.99 2.89 -5.36
C GLN A 276 4.53 2.54 -5.00
N ILE A 277 3.58 3.45 -5.24
CA ILE A 277 2.15 3.17 -5.06
C ILE A 277 1.68 2.06 -6.00
N GLN A 278 2.10 2.10 -7.27
CA GLN A 278 1.79 1.07 -8.27
C GLN A 278 2.31 -0.31 -7.83
N LEU A 279 3.56 -0.38 -7.36
CA LEU A 279 4.12 -1.61 -6.79
C LEU A 279 3.36 -2.10 -5.56
N ALA A 280 2.82 -1.19 -4.76
CA ALA A 280 2.06 -1.51 -3.55
C ALA A 280 0.56 -1.76 -3.80
N GLN A 281 0.08 -1.72 -5.05
CA GLN A 281 -1.34 -1.93 -5.37
C GLN A 281 -1.85 -3.30 -4.93
N LEU A 282 -3.02 -3.29 -4.27
CA LEU A 282 -3.67 -4.45 -3.67
C LEU A 282 -4.88 -4.97 -4.46
N SER A 283 -5.29 -4.27 -5.52
CA SER A 283 -6.49 -4.57 -6.33
C SER A 283 -6.45 -5.97 -6.91
N LEU A 284 -5.34 -6.34 -7.55
CA LEU A 284 -5.14 -7.66 -8.15
C LEU A 284 -5.17 -8.77 -7.09
N LEU A 285 -4.55 -8.52 -5.93
CA LEU A 285 -4.55 -9.49 -4.82
C LEU A 285 -5.96 -9.71 -4.27
N ALA A 286 -6.70 -8.62 -4.04
CA ALA A 286 -8.09 -8.67 -3.61
C ALA A 286 -9.00 -9.37 -4.63
N GLU A 287 -8.75 -9.20 -5.92
CA GLU A 287 -9.49 -9.90 -6.97
C GLU A 287 -9.19 -11.40 -6.96
N LYS A 288 -7.91 -11.80 -6.94
CA LYS A 288 -7.53 -13.23 -6.87
C LYS A 288 -8.09 -13.90 -5.62
N LEU A 289 -8.08 -13.19 -4.47
CA LEU A 289 -8.68 -13.69 -3.23
C LEU A 289 -10.20 -13.88 -3.37
N ARG A 290 -10.91 -12.91 -3.97
CA ARG A 290 -12.36 -13.04 -4.25
C ARG A 290 -12.65 -14.20 -5.19
N ARG A 291 -11.81 -14.45 -6.19
CA ARG A 291 -11.94 -15.61 -7.08
C ARG A 291 -11.79 -16.91 -6.28
N LEU A 292 -10.75 -17.03 -5.45
CA LEU A 292 -10.54 -18.20 -4.60
C LEU A 292 -11.71 -18.43 -3.64
N GLN A 293 -12.20 -17.34 -3.02
CA GLN A 293 -13.41 -17.37 -2.20
C GLN A 293 -14.60 -17.89 -3.00
N HIS A 294 -14.82 -17.38 -4.21
CA HIS A 294 -15.96 -17.78 -5.02
C HIS A 294 -15.93 -19.28 -5.36
N GLN A 295 -14.74 -19.82 -5.64
CA GLN A 295 -14.55 -21.24 -5.91
C GLN A 295 -14.94 -22.13 -4.71
N ILE A 296 -14.64 -21.69 -3.49
CA ILE A 296 -14.96 -22.42 -2.25
C ILE A 296 -16.45 -22.37 -1.90
N TYR A 297 -17.08 -21.19 -2.01
CA TYR A 297 -18.44 -20.98 -1.51
C TYR A 297 -19.52 -21.26 -2.56
N PHE A 298 -19.27 -20.99 -3.84
CA PHE A 298 -20.28 -21.12 -4.91
C PHE A 298 -19.97 -22.27 -5.89
N GLY A 299 -18.71 -22.73 -5.94
CA GLY A 299 -18.26 -23.80 -6.82
C GLY A 299 -18.00 -23.30 -8.25
N HIS A 300 -17.28 -24.12 -9.04
CA HIS A 300 -17.01 -23.84 -10.45
C HIS A 300 -18.30 -23.95 -11.28
N HIS A 301 -19.05 -22.87 -11.39
CA HIS A 301 -19.79 -22.63 -12.62
C HIS A 301 -18.78 -22.10 -13.63
N HIS A 302 -18.02 -22.99 -14.27
CA HIS A 302 -17.29 -22.58 -15.46
C HIS A 302 -18.33 -22.11 -16.49
N PRO A 303 -18.33 -20.84 -16.90
CA PRO A 303 -18.80 -20.55 -18.24
C PRO A 303 -17.76 -21.18 -19.17
N THR A 304 -17.95 -22.44 -19.56
CA THR A 304 -17.08 -23.20 -20.46
C THR A 304 -17.01 -22.61 -21.89
N THR A 305 -17.34 -21.33 -22.06
CA THR A 305 -17.39 -20.60 -23.32
C THR A 305 -16.58 -19.32 -23.33
N ALA A 306 -15.87 -18.97 -22.24
CA ALA A 306 -14.96 -17.82 -22.25
C ALA A 306 -13.57 -18.23 -22.75
N THR A 307 -13.32 -17.89 -24.02
CA THR A 307 -12.02 -17.82 -24.71
C THR A 307 -10.84 -17.61 -23.76
N ALA A 308 -9.85 -18.50 -23.87
CA ALA A 308 -8.58 -18.46 -23.16
C ALA A 308 -7.95 -17.05 -23.20
N PHE A 309 -8.10 -16.31 -22.11
CA PHE A 309 -7.13 -15.28 -21.76
C PHE A 309 -5.93 -16.03 -21.19
N THR A 310 -4.98 -16.37 -22.08
CA THR A 310 -3.63 -16.73 -21.67
C THR A 310 -3.06 -15.53 -20.93
N ASN A 311 -2.92 -15.65 -19.61
CA ASN A 311 -2.04 -14.78 -18.83
C ASN A 311 -0.59 -15.16 -19.20
N ASP A 312 -0.17 -14.78 -20.40
CA ASP A 312 1.24 -14.63 -20.74
C ASP A 312 1.69 -13.28 -20.16
N GLU A 313 2.07 -13.27 -18.88
CA GLU A 313 2.94 -12.23 -18.34
C GLU A 313 4.40 -12.67 -18.59
N ASP A 314 4.96 -12.14 -19.68
CA ASP A 314 6.37 -11.81 -19.96
C ASP A 314 7.46 -12.90 -19.97
N ASP A 315 7.84 -13.28 -21.21
CA ASP A 315 9.24 -13.49 -21.59
C ASP A 315 9.62 -12.37 -22.59
N ASP A 316 10.28 -11.35 -22.07
CA ASP A 316 10.47 -10.04 -22.68
C ASP A 316 11.80 -9.98 -23.46
N HIS A 317 11.86 -10.57 -24.66
CA HIS A 317 12.96 -10.35 -25.62
C HIS A 317 12.51 -10.54 -27.09
N ALA A 318 11.96 -9.48 -27.71
CA ALA A 318 11.98 -9.36 -29.17
C ALA A 318 12.05 -7.89 -29.62
N GLN A 319 13.06 -7.61 -30.46
CA GLN A 319 13.36 -6.33 -31.10
C GLN A 319 12.20 -5.79 -31.94
N PRO A 320 12.01 -4.46 -32.04
CA PRO A 320 11.11 -3.88 -33.03
C PRO A 320 11.77 -3.85 -34.40
N GLN A 321 11.30 -4.69 -35.32
CA GLN A 321 11.51 -4.48 -36.76
C GLN A 321 10.59 -3.37 -37.26
N GLN A 322 11.24 -2.37 -37.87
CA GLN A 322 10.63 -1.31 -38.67
C GLN A 322 9.77 -1.89 -39.79
N GLN A 323 8.51 -1.47 -39.87
CA GLN A 323 7.75 -1.50 -41.12
C GLN A 323 7.18 -0.10 -41.43
N GLN A 324 7.37 0.27 -42.69
CA GLN A 324 7.06 1.54 -43.33
C GLN A 324 5.55 1.82 -43.46
N PRO A 325 5.16 3.09 -43.66
CA PRO A 325 3.77 3.51 -43.82
C PRO A 325 3.31 3.41 -45.28
N SER A 326 2.02 3.14 -45.49
CA SER A 326 1.32 3.41 -46.75
C SER A 326 0.09 4.29 -46.48
N PRO A 327 -0.22 5.29 -47.33
CA PRO A 327 -1.30 6.24 -47.13
C PRO A 327 -2.50 6.00 -48.07
N SER A 328 -3.72 6.31 -47.58
CA SER A 328 -4.91 6.72 -48.36
C SER A 328 -6.10 6.88 -47.39
N SER A 329 -6.58 8.09 -47.10
CA SER A 329 -7.76 8.76 -47.73
C SER A 329 -9.03 7.88 -47.71
N SER A 330 -10.22 8.28 -47.25
CA SER A 330 -10.83 9.60 -47.15
C SER A 330 -12.27 9.49 -46.60
N SER A 331 -12.69 10.55 -45.87
CA SER A 331 -14.00 11.25 -45.92
C SER A 331 -15.34 10.58 -45.57
N SER A 332 -16.20 11.43 -44.97
CA SER A 332 -17.68 11.45 -44.93
C SER A 332 -18.35 10.65 -43.81
N SER A 333 -19.45 11.07 -43.17
CA SER A 333 -20.21 12.31 -43.12
C SER A 333 -21.22 12.22 -41.96
N LEU A 334 -21.67 13.39 -41.53
CA LEU A 334 -22.82 13.75 -40.69
C LEU A 334 -24.07 12.83 -40.70
N SER A 335 -24.75 12.82 -39.54
CA SER A 335 -26.19 13.15 -39.31
C SER A 335 -27.11 12.09 -38.67
N ASN A 336 -28.04 12.64 -37.86
CA ASN A 336 -29.30 12.13 -37.29
C ASN A 336 -29.18 11.29 -36.00
N GLN A 337 -29.61 11.72 -34.81
CA GLN A 337 -30.85 12.41 -34.39
C GLN A 337 -32.12 11.61 -34.73
N HIS A 338 -32.60 10.85 -33.75
CA HIS A 338 -34.01 10.52 -33.59
C HIS A 338 -34.29 10.17 -32.13
N ASP A 339 -35.22 10.94 -31.55
CA ASP A 339 -36.00 10.60 -30.36
C ASP A 339 -36.71 9.26 -30.56
N ASP A 340 -36.86 8.45 -29.50
CA ASP A 340 -38.19 7.95 -29.17
C ASP A 340 -38.33 7.41 -27.74
N VAL A 341 -39.52 7.72 -27.21
CA VAL A 341 -40.04 7.45 -25.88
C VAL A 341 -40.78 6.12 -25.89
N SER A 342 -40.53 5.25 -24.92
CA SER A 342 -41.42 4.15 -24.46
C SER A 342 -40.85 3.64 -23.13
N SER A 343 -41.34 3.99 -21.94
CA SER A 343 -42.64 3.65 -21.35
C SER A 343 -43.06 2.21 -21.65
N LEU A 344 -42.77 1.30 -20.72
CA LEU A 344 -43.67 0.22 -20.31
C LEU A 344 -43.23 -0.32 -18.94
N ASP A 345 -44.06 -0.02 -17.95
CA ASP A 345 -44.42 -0.92 -16.86
C ASP A 345 -44.45 -2.38 -17.34
N VAL A 346 -43.90 -3.31 -16.55
CA VAL A 346 -44.45 -4.65 -16.28
C VAL A 346 -43.49 -5.44 -15.37
N ASP A 347 -44.10 -6.10 -14.39
CA ASP A 347 -43.62 -7.21 -13.57
C ASP A 347 -42.75 -6.98 -12.32
N ARG A 348 -43.46 -6.46 -11.32
CA ARG A 348 -43.28 -6.71 -9.89
C ARG A 348 -43.54 -8.18 -9.55
N HIS A 349 -42.58 -9.07 -9.82
CA HIS A 349 -42.59 -10.45 -9.33
C HIS A 349 -41.55 -10.71 -8.23
N ARG A 350 -42.08 -11.31 -7.16
CA ARG A 350 -41.54 -11.45 -5.81
C ARG A 350 -40.60 -12.66 -5.75
N GLN A 351 -39.31 -12.47 -6.04
CA GLN A 351 -38.25 -13.39 -5.59
C GLN A 351 -37.55 -12.80 -4.36
N GLN A 352 -38.08 -13.14 -3.19
CA GLN A 352 -37.27 -13.19 -1.95
C GLN A 352 -36.29 -14.37 -2.08
N GLN A 353 -35.25 -14.21 -2.92
CA GLN A 353 -34.00 -14.86 -2.58
C GLN A 353 -33.44 -14.09 -1.39
N GLN A 354 -33.22 -14.80 -0.29
CA GLN A 354 -32.39 -14.35 0.81
C GLN A 354 -31.00 -14.07 0.25
N GLN A 355 -30.82 -12.87 -0.33
CA GLN A 355 -29.51 -12.25 -0.45
C GLN A 355 -29.07 -12.04 0.99
N LEU A 356 -28.29 -13.00 1.48
CA LEU A 356 -27.32 -12.78 2.53
C LEU A 356 -26.84 -11.33 2.46
N PRO A 357 -26.93 -10.56 3.56
CA PRO A 357 -26.29 -9.27 3.59
C PRO A 357 -24.79 -9.53 3.49
N LEU A 358 -24.26 -9.55 2.26
CA LEU A 358 -22.86 -9.34 1.94
C LEU A 358 -22.56 -7.88 2.30
N ARG A 359 -22.60 -7.62 3.60
CA ARG A 359 -22.36 -6.36 4.27
C ARG A 359 -20.86 -6.11 4.13
N GLY A 360 -20.42 -5.59 2.98
CA GLY A 360 -19.00 -5.28 2.77
C GLY A 360 -18.53 -4.96 1.35
N THR A 361 -19.35 -5.02 0.30
CA THR A 361 -18.84 -4.76 -1.07
C THR A 361 -18.71 -3.28 -1.45
N SER A 362 -19.12 -2.35 -0.57
CA SER A 362 -19.01 -0.89 -0.84
C SER A 362 -17.58 -0.36 -0.95
N SER A 363 -16.55 -1.12 -0.54
CA SER A 363 -15.14 -0.70 -0.67
C SER A 363 -14.58 -0.73 -2.10
N LEU A 364 -15.26 -1.38 -3.06
CA LEU A 364 -14.68 -1.58 -4.40
C LEU A 364 -14.76 -0.37 -5.34
N LEU A 365 -15.64 0.61 -5.07
CA LEU A 365 -15.75 1.82 -5.90
C LEU A 365 -14.60 2.82 -5.68
N TYR A 366 -13.76 2.62 -4.66
CA TYR A 366 -12.67 3.55 -4.33
C TYR A 366 -11.33 3.21 -5.00
N ILE A 367 -11.24 2.12 -5.78
CA ILE A 367 -9.97 1.66 -6.35
C ILE A 367 -9.60 2.41 -7.65
N GLN A 368 -10.53 3.15 -8.26
CA GLN A 368 -10.38 3.57 -9.65
C GLN A 368 -9.42 4.76 -9.88
N ASP A 369 -9.15 5.58 -8.86
CA ASP A 369 -8.20 6.70 -8.99
C ASP A 369 -6.80 6.29 -8.53
N ALA A 370 -6.19 5.34 -9.24
CA ALA A 370 -4.79 4.98 -9.01
C ALA A 370 -3.84 6.15 -9.25
N ASN A 371 -4.22 7.10 -10.11
CA ASN A 371 -3.37 8.20 -10.58
C ASN A 371 -3.58 9.53 -9.82
N ALA A 372 -4.27 9.51 -8.67
CA ALA A 372 -4.67 10.73 -7.96
C ALA A 372 -3.50 11.66 -7.59
N ILE A 373 -2.28 11.12 -7.42
CA ILE A 373 -1.09 11.91 -7.12
C ILE A 373 -0.46 12.51 -8.37
N GLU A 374 -0.49 11.81 -9.51
CA GLU A 374 0.00 12.31 -10.79
C GLU A 374 -0.86 13.47 -11.31
N ASP A 375 -2.17 13.40 -11.07
CA ASP A 375 -3.14 14.42 -11.48
C ASP A 375 -3.16 15.66 -10.57
N MET A 376 -2.29 15.74 -9.55
CA MET A 376 -2.21 16.91 -8.70
C MET A 376 -1.77 18.15 -9.50
N PRO A 377 -2.55 19.24 -9.49
CA PRO A 377 -2.20 20.43 -10.26
C PRO A 377 -0.90 21.04 -9.72
N MET A 378 -0.02 21.41 -10.64
CA MET A 378 1.20 22.14 -10.26
C MET A 378 0.85 23.50 -9.66
N PRO A 379 1.54 23.93 -8.59
CA PRO A 379 1.21 25.16 -7.91
C PRO A 379 1.58 26.36 -8.77
N SER A 380 0.66 27.34 -8.85
CA SER A 380 1.01 28.65 -9.37
C SER A 380 1.81 29.44 -8.34
N PHE A 381 2.94 29.99 -8.79
CA PHE A 381 3.79 30.88 -7.99
C PHE A 381 3.50 32.36 -8.28
N VAL A 382 2.63 32.66 -9.25
CA VAL A 382 2.20 34.03 -9.52
C VAL A 382 1.38 34.53 -8.32
N PRO A 383 1.71 35.70 -7.75
CA PRO A 383 0.98 36.23 -6.61
C PRO A 383 -0.48 36.51 -6.95
N SER A 384 -1.38 36.17 -6.03
CA SER A 384 -2.78 36.55 -6.12
C SER A 384 -2.95 38.08 -6.05
N PRO A 385 -4.04 38.67 -6.57
CA PRO A 385 -4.28 40.12 -6.58
C PRO A 385 -4.01 40.83 -5.24
N TRP A 386 -4.34 40.20 -4.12
CA TRP A 386 -4.15 40.72 -2.77
C TRP A 386 -2.73 40.60 -2.21
N GLU A 387 -1.86 39.78 -2.81
CA GLU A 387 -0.47 39.58 -2.36
C GLU A 387 0.49 40.63 -2.98
N TRP A 388 0.08 41.30 -4.07
CA TRP A 388 0.90 42.28 -4.77
C TRP A 388 1.34 43.47 -3.92
N PRO A 389 0.49 44.10 -3.09
CA PRO A 389 0.93 45.21 -2.24
C PRO A 389 2.03 44.83 -1.23
N ASP A 390 2.04 43.57 -0.79
CA ASP A 390 3.06 43.07 0.15
C ASP A 390 4.39 42.77 -0.55
N LEU A 391 4.33 42.35 -1.81
CA LEU A 391 5.50 41.96 -2.59
C LEU A 391 6.12 43.14 -3.36
N LEU A 392 5.30 43.89 -4.11
CA LEU A 392 5.66 45.02 -4.96
C LEU A 392 5.35 46.33 -4.26
N LYS A 393 6.38 46.95 -3.68
CA LYS A 393 6.23 48.18 -2.89
C LYS A 393 6.67 49.39 -3.69
N VAL A 394 5.76 50.36 -3.85
CA VAL A 394 6.09 51.69 -4.36
C VAL A 394 6.94 52.41 -3.32
N ARG A 395 8.05 53.00 -3.76
CA ARG A 395 9.05 53.68 -2.96
C ARG A 395 9.21 55.12 -3.43
N HIS A 396 9.42 55.99 -2.46
CA HIS A 396 9.74 57.40 -2.69
C HIS A 396 11.19 57.59 -2.26
N PRO A 397 12.07 58.13 -3.12
CA PRO A 397 13.43 58.45 -2.74
C PRO A 397 13.44 59.24 -1.43
N TYR A 398 14.26 58.82 -0.48
CA TYR A 398 14.51 59.63 0.71
C TYR A 398 15.33 60.83 0.27
N HIS A 399 14.67 61.97 0.07
CA HIS A 399 15.37 63.23 0.16
C HIS A 399 15.75 63.41 1.63
N PRO A 400 17.04 63.48 1.97
CA PRO A 400 17.43 64.07 3.22
C PRO A 400 17.06 65.55 3.09
N VAL A 401 15.79 65.88 3.27
CA VAL A 401 15.38 67.25 3.52
C VAL A 401 16.23 67.64 4.71
N PHE A 402 17.18 68.54 4.47
CA PHE A 402 18.14 69.01 5.44
C PHE A 402 17.39 69.16 6.77
N LEU A 403 17.64 68.24 7.70
CA LEU A 403 17.37 68.48 9.12
C LEU A 403 18.42 69.50 9.57
N GLY A 404 18.42 70.66 8.95
CA GLY A 404 18.91 71.87 9.55
C GLY A 404 18.06 72.06 10.79
N LEU A 405 18.62 71.67 11.93
CA LEU A 405 18.17 72.08 13.25
C LEU A 405 16.66 71.87 13.47
N VAL A 406 16.23 70.62 13.69
CA VAL A 406 15.00 70.41 14.46
C VAL A 406 15.28 70.97 15.85
N LYS A 407 14.89 72.25 16.04
CA LYS A 407 14.78 72.92 17.32
C LYS A 407 13.98 71.96 18.20
N ARG A 408 14.66 71.34 19.18
CA ARG A 408 14.05 70.42 20.15
C ARG A 408 12.79 71.11 20.69
N ARG A 409 11.60 70.72 20.22
CA ARG A 409 10.36 71.19 20.83
C ARG A 409 10.40 70.69 22.28
N PRO A 410 10.21 71.58 23.27
CA PRO A 410 10.20 71.18 24.67
C PRO A 410 9.13 70.12 24.86
N ARG A 411 9.48 69.05 25.58
CA ARG A 411 8.60 67.94 25.96
C ARG A 411 7.24 68.47 26.40
N ARG A 412 6.23 68.43 25.52
CA ARG A 412 4.83 68.44 25.94
C ARG A 412 4.41 66.99 26.12
N SER A 413 3.80 66.75 27.27
CA SER A 413 3.33 65.47 27.80
C SER A 413 2.64 64.59 26.77
N SER A 414 2.87 63.30 26.90
CA SER A 414 2.38 62.24 26.02
C SER A 414 0.84 62.22 25.88
N PRO A 415 0.32 62.01 24.66
CA PRO A 415 -1.13 61.96 24.38
C PRO A 415 -1.84 60.72 24.96
N ILE A 416 -1.09 59.73 25.45
CA ILE A 416 -1.63 58.52 26.09
C ILE A 416 -2.42 58.85 27.37
N MET A 417 -2.17 60.00 28.00
CA MET A 417 -2.92 60.39 29.19
C MET A 417 -4.31 61.00 28.88
N ARG A 418 -4.58 61.40 27.62
CA ARG A 418 -5.89 61.97 27.23
C ARG A 418 -6.90 60.96 26.72
N LEU A 419 -6.46 59.78 26.28
CA LEU A 419 -7.36 58.72 25.80
C LEU A 419 -8.06 57.98 26.95
N ARG A 420 -7.60 58.13 28.20
CA ARG A 420 -8.23 57.51 29.36
C ARG A 420 -9.40 58.32 29.93
N ASP A 421 -9.41 59.64 29.73
CA ASP A 421 -10.49 60.53 30.20
C ASP A 421 -11.65 60.66 29.19
N ALA A 422 -11.47 60.20 27.95
CA ALA A 422 -12.50 60.28 26.90
C ALA A 422 -13.60 59.20 27.04
N PHE A 423 -13.44 58.21 27.91
CA PHE A 423 -14.39 57.10 28.07
C PHE A 423 -15.22 57.15 29.36
N THR A 424 -15.05 58.17 30.22
CA THR A 424 -15.75 58.26 31.52
C THR A 424 -16.78 59.37 31.63
N HIS A 425 -17.02 60.17 30.60
CA HIS A 425 -18.05 61.21 30.62
C HIS A 425 -19.04 61.06 29.45
N PRO A 426 -20.35 60.93 29.74
CA PRO A 426 -21.38 60.93 28.70
C PRO A 426 -21.46 62.33 28.03
N PRO A 427 -21.75 62.40 26.72
CA PRO A 427 -21.79 63.66 26.00
C PRO A 427 -22.98 64.51 26.47
N ALA A 428 -22.69 65.71 26.97
CA ALA A 428 -23.68 66.74 27.21
C ALA A 428 -24.19 67.29 25.85
N PRO A 429 -25.49 67.65 25.74
CA PRO A 429 -26.06 68.17 24.50
C PRO A 429 -25.49 69.56 24.18
N ALA A 430 -24.99 69.70 22.95
CA ALA A 430 -24.51 70.96 22.41
C ALA A 430 -25.68 71.93 22.20
N THR A 431 -25.63 73.06 22.90
CA THR A 431 -26.37 74.27 22.57
C THR A 431 -25.75 74.89 21.34
N SER A 432 -26.58 75.06 20.31
CA SER A 432 -26.40 75.98 19.21
C SER A 432 -26.18 77.39 19.72
N GLU A 433 -25.19 78.10 19.20
CA GLU A 433 -25.30 79.51 18.81
C GLU A 433 -24.03 79.99 18.10
N ASP A 434 -24.29 80.89 17.15
CA ASP A 434 -23.43 81.89 16.55
C ASP A 434 -22.53 81.53 15.35
N GLU A 435 -23.16 81.82 14.22
CA GLU A 435 -22.66 82.44 13.00
C GLU A 435 -21.43 83.36 13.15
N ASP A 436 -20.78 83.55 12.00
CA ASP A 436 -19.81 84.60 11.68
C ASP A 436 -18.32 84.23 11.76
N ASN A 437 -17.84 83.48 10.76
CA ASN A 437 -16.56 83.81 10.11
C ASN A 437 -16.38 83.09 8.76
N GLY A 438 -17.10 83.56 7.75
CA GLY A 438 -16.88 83.17 6.36
C GLY A 438 -15.69 83.93 5.76
N ASN A 439 -14.44 83.50 6.04
CA ASN A 439 -13.30 83.82 5.14
C ASN A 439 -11.97 83.08 5.38
N GLU A 440 -11.80 82.28 6.45
CA GLU A 440 -10.54 81.55 6.65
C GLU A 440 -10.39 80.25 5.82
N GLN A 441 -11.51 79.64 5.37
CA GLN A 441 -11.44 78.43 4.55
C GLN A 441 -10.98 78.68 3.11
N GLN A 442 -11.12 79.89 2.56
CA GLN A 442 -10.60 80.21 1.22
C GLN A 442 -9.11 80.61 1.24
N ALA A 443 -8.60 81.19 2.33
CA ALA A 443 -7.17 81.48 2.47
C ALA A 443 -6.34 80.21 2.77
N MET A 444 -6.94 79.19 3.42
CA MET A 444 -6.25 77.91 3.66
C MET A 444 -6.31 76.96 2.45
N GLN A 445 -7.26 77.16 1.51
CA GLN A 445 -7.29 76.44 0.24
C GLN A 445 -6.33 77.01 -0.81
N SER A 446 -5.96 78.30 -0.74
CA SER A 446 -4.98 78.91 -1.66
C SER A 446 -3.52 78.70 -1.26
N TYR A 447 -3.22 78.30 -0.02
CA TYR A 447 -1.85 77.93 0.40
C TYR A 447 -1.51 76.45 0.17
N VAL A 448 -2.47 75.64 -0.30
CA VAL A 448 -2.22 74.35 -0.97
C VAL A 448 -2.06 74.59 -2.47
N GLN A 449 -1.44 75.72 -2.83
CA GLN A 449 -0.87 75.95 -4.15
C GLN A 449 0.28 74.98 -4.30
N GLU A 450 -0.08 73.79 -4.78
CA GLU A 450 0.66 72.95 -5.71
C GLU A 450 2.12 73.37 -5.84
N VAL A 451 2.91 73.07 -4.80
CA VAL A 451 4.33 72.90 -4.99
C VAL A 451 4.40 71.71 -5.94
N GLN A 452 4.46 72.00 -7.24
CA GLN A 452 4.83 71.06 -8.28
C GLN A 452 6.22 70.58 -7.89
N TYR A 453 6.25 69.58 -7.01
CA TYR A 453 7.44 68.79 -6.79
C TYR A 453 7.78 68.25 -8.18
N PRO A 454 8.93 68.62 -8.76
CA PRO A 454 9.32 68.15 -10.08
C PRO A 454 9.13 66.64 -10.07
N GLU A 455 8.37 66.15 -11.05
CA GLU A 455 7.86 64.77 -11.17
C GLU A 455 8.88 63.77 -10.60
N MET A 456 8.75 63.52 -9.29
CA MET A 456 9.83 62.85 -8.57
C MET A 456 9.83 61.42 -9.06
N VAL A 457 10.97 60.96 -9.57
CA VAL A 457 11.13 59.59 -10.06
C VAL A 457 10.67 58.63 -8.98
N ARG A 458 9.53 57.98 -9.22
CA ARG A 458 8.98 56.95 -8.34
C ARG A 458 9.61 55.64 -8.73
N PHE A 459 10.06 54.89 -7.73
CA PHE A 459 10.52 53.53 -7.95
C PHE A 459 9.50 52.57 -7.38
N ALA A 460 9.34 51.40 -7.97
CA ALA A 460 8.77 50.25 -7.29
C ALA A 460 9.88 49.23 -7.05
N SER A 461 9.74 48.41 -6.01
CA SER A 461 10.74 47.39 -5.72
C SER A 461 10.12 46.13 -5.16
N VAL A 462 10.69 44.99 -5.55
CA VAL A 462 10.47 43.68 -4.94
C VAL A 462 11.79 43.23 -4.33
N SER A 463 11.78 42.89 -3.04
CA SER A 463 12.97 42.30 -2.41
C SER A 463 13.08 40.83 -2.80
N ILE A 464 14.28 40.38 -3.20
CA ILE A 464 14.52 38.96 -3.47
C ILE A 464 14.18 38.10 -2.25
N PRO A 465 14.52 38.48 -1.00
CA PRO A 465 14.09 37.72 0.19
C PRO A 465 12.58 37.56 0.33
N SER A 466 11.79 38.59 0.01
CA SER A 466 10.32 38.51 0.03
C SER A 466 9.79 37.53 -1.02
N LEU A 467 10.39 37.54 -2.21
CA LEU A 467 10.05 36.62 -3.29
C LEU A 467 10.43 35.17 -2.94
N CYS A 468 11.60 34.94 -2.35
CA CYS A 468 11.98 33.64 -1.78
C CYS A 468 10.93 33.15 -0.78
N GLY A 469 10.55 34.02 0.17
CA GLY A 469 9.55 33.68 1.18
C GLY A 469 8.20 33.31 0.58
N HIS A 470 7.78 33.97 -0.50
CA HIS A 470 6.59 33.62 -1.26
C HIS A 470 6.70 32.22 -1.89
N PHE A 471 7.81 31.94 -2.58
CA PHE A 471 8.05 30.62 -3.17
C PHE A 471 8.07 29.50 -2.14
N CYS A 472 8.72 29.73 -0.99
CA CYS A 472 8.76 28.75 0.09
C CYS A 472 7.39 28.45 0.67
N ARG A 473 6.51 29.46 0.81
CA ARG A 473 5.13 29.25 1.26
C ARG A 473 4.33 28.41 0.26
N ARG A 474 4.39 28.76 -1.03
CA ARG A 474 3.64 28.04 -2.09
C ARG A 474 4.15 26.61 -2.29
N GLY A 475 5.46 26.41 -2.33
CA GLY A 475 6.06 25.07 -2.42
C GLY A 475 5.76 24.20 -1.19
N ARG A 476 5.73 24.80 0.00
CA ARG A 476 5.32 24.10 1.23
C ARG A 476 3.86 23.64 1.16
N GLN A 477 2.94 24.52 0.76
CA GLN A 477 1.52 24.18 0.65
C GLN A 477 1.33 23.00 -0.30
N PHE A 478 1.98 23.04 -1.46
CA PHE A 478 1.93 21.93 -2.42
C PHE A 478 2.36 20.59 -1.79
N TYR A 479 3.50 20.55 -1.10
CA TYR A 479 3.94 19.31 -0.44
C TYR A 479 3.07 18.93 0.76
N GLU A 480 2.43 19.88 1.44
CA GLU A 480 1.41 19.60 2.47
C GLU A 480 0.22 18.86 1.87
N ASP A 481 -0.26 19.30 0.71
CA ASP A 481 -1.36 18.66 0.00
C ASP A 481 -0.95 17.26 -0.51
N VAL A 482 0.28 17.11 -1.03
CA VAL A 482 0.83 15.80 -1.44
C VAL A 482 0.90 14.84 -0.25
N VAL A 483 1.41 15.27 0.91
CA VAL A 483 1.43 14.43 2.14
C VAL A 483 0.00 14.04 2.52
N ALA A 484 -0.93 14.98 2.51
CA ALA A 484 -2.31 14.71 2.92
C ALA A 484 -2.97 13.65 2.02
N ASN A 485 -2.83 13.78 0.69
CA ASN A 485 -3.35 12.79 -0.26
C ASN A 485 -2.67 11.42 -0.10
N ALA A 486 -1.35 11.40 0.06
CA ALA A 486 -0.60 10.19 0.33
C ALA A 486 -1.05 9.47 1.61
N GLN A 487 -1.31 10.22 2.70
CA GLN A 487 -1.77 9.66 3.96
C GLN A 487 -3.19 9.08 3.87
N VAL A 488 -4.09 9.76 3.15
CA VAL A 488 -5.44 9.22 2.89
C VAL A 488 -5.34 7.90 2.14
N ARG A 489 -4.50 7.83 1.09
CA ARG A 489 -4.30 6.60 0.33
C ARG A 489 -3.68 5.49 1.18
N GLN A 490 -2.66 5.81 1.98
CA GLN A 490 -2.03 4.85 2.90
C GLN A 490 -3.03 4.27 3.89
N ALA A 491 -3.92 5.10 4.45
CA ALA A 491 -4.94 4.65 5.40
C ALA A 491 -5.93 3.68 4.73
N GLN A 492 -6.34 3.97 3.48
CA GLN A 492 -7.20 3.10 2.69
C GLN A 492 -6.51 1.76 2.38
N ASP A 493 -5.28 1.80 1.87
CA ASP A 493 -4.52 0.59 1.52
C ASP A 493 -4.24 -0.27 2.76
N ARG A 494 -3.93 0.34 3.91
CA ARG A 494 -3.76 -0.37 5.18
C ARG A 494 -5.04 -1.08 5.60
N HIS A 495 -6.20 -0.44 5.46
CA HIS A 495 -7.48 -1.05 5.76
C HIS A 495 -7.75 -2.24 4.84
N LEU A 496 -7.57 -2.05 3.52
CA LEU A 496 -7.75 -3.11 2.53
C LEU A 496 -6.79 -4.28 2.78
N LEU A 497 -5.54 -4.02 3.14
CA LEU A 497 -4.57 -5.06 3.48
C LEU A 497 -5.04 -5.85 4.72
N GLN A 498 -5.57 -5.20 5.74
CA GLN A 498 -6.13 -5.88 6.91
C GLN A 498 -7.35 -6.75 6.56
N GLU A 499 -8.21 -6.28 5.67
CA GLU A 499 -9.36 -7.05 5.16
C GLU A 499 -8.88 -8.29 4.40
N ILE A 500 -7.94 -8.13 3.46
CA ILE A 500 -7.33 -9.24 2.70
C ILE A 500 -6.71 -10.25 3.65
N GLY A 501 -5.93 -9.81 4.65
CA GLY A 501 -5.31 -10.70 5.64
C GLY A 501 -6.35 -11.49 6.45
N ARG A 502 -7.44 -10.83 6.87
CA ARG A 502 -8.55 -11.49 7.57
C ARG A 502 -9.24 -12.54 6.69
N ASP A 503 -9.48 -12.20 5.43
CA ASP A 503 -10.18 -13.10 4.49
C ASP A 503 -9.29 -14.26 4.05
N LEU A 504 -7.98 -14.07 3.91
CA LEU A 504 -7.00 -15.16 3.72
C LEU A 504 -7.08 -16.19 4.84
N VAL A 505 -7.13 -15.75 6.11
CA VAL A 505 -7.23 -16.67 7.26
C VAL A 505 -8.56 -17.43 7.24
N LYS A 506 -9.68 -16.76 6.94
CA LYS A 506 -10.99 -17.43 6.83
C LYS A 506 -11.02 -18.46 5.71
N ILE A 507 -10.45 -18.13 4.55
CA ILE A 507 -10.38 -19.02 3.39
C ILE A 507 -9.52 -20.24 3.73
N TYR A 508 -8.36 -20.04 4.36
CA TYR A 508 -7.53 -21.16 4.83
C TYR A 508 -8.31 -22.08 5.77
N ALA A 509 -9.03 -21.52 6.75
CA ALA A 509 -9.84 -22.31 7.67
C ALA A 509 -10.94 -23.10 6.96
N ALA A 510 -11.55 -22.53 5.92
CA ALA A 510 -12.54 -23.24 5.09
C ALA A 510 -11.91 -24.39 4.29
N ILE A 511 -10.75 -24.16 3.66
CA ILE A 511 -10.00 -25.19 2.92
C ILE A 511 -9.59 -26.33 3.87
N GLN A 512 -9.05 -26.02 5.05
CA GLN A 512 -8.65 -27.00 6.04
C GLN A 512 -9.84 -27.81 6.57
N LEU A 513 -11.00 -27.19 6.73
CA LEU A 513 -12.21 -27.89 7.17
C LEU A 513 -12.66 -28.93 6.12
N GLU A 514 -12.69 -28.56 4.85
CA GLU A 514 -13.01 -29.46 3.75
C GLU A 514 -11.96 -30.55 3.55
N ALA A 515 -10.67 -30.22 3.64
CA ALA A 515 -9.57 -31.19 3.58
C ALA A 515 -9.69 -32.23 4.71
N SER A 516 -10.01 -31.78 5.93
CA SER A 516 -10.23 -32.66 7.08
C SER A 516 -11.45 -33.58 6.87
N ARG A 517 -12.52 -33.07 6.26
CA ARG A 517 -13.69 -33.89 5.90
C ARG A 517 -13.32 -34.94 4.85
N ALA A 518 -12.54 -34.56 3.83
CA ALA A 518 -12.06 -35.48 2.81
C ALA A 518 -11.17 -36.59 3.39
N TYR A 519 -10.31 -36.26 4.37
CA TYR A 519 -9.52 -37.28 5.09
C TYR A 519 -10.39 -38.29 5.82
N MET A 520 -11.49 -37.86 6.46
CA MET A 520 -12.43 -38.78 7.09
C MET A 520 -13.15 -39.68 6.09
N HIS A 521 -13.56 -39.15 4.93
CA HIS A 521 -14.09 -39.98 3.85
C HIS A 521 -13.06 -40.99 3.35
N ARG A 522 -11.79 -40.59 3.21
CA ARG A 522 -10.72 -41.49 2.80
C ARG A 522 -10.48 -42.61 3.81
N ILE A 523 -10.49 -42.30 5.11
CA ILE A 523 -10.41 -43.33 6.17
C ILE A 523 -11.56 -44.33 6.03
N LEU A 524 -12.81 -43.88 5.84
CA LEU A 524 -13.95 -44.77 5.64
C LEU A 524 -13.80 -45.64 4.39
N ALA A 525 -13.35 -45.07 3.28
CA ALA A 525 -13.10 -45.80 2.04
C ALA A 525 -12.04 -46.91 2.25
N ILE A 526 -10.92 -46.58 2.91
CA ILE A 526 -9.87 -47.56 3.23
C ILE A 526 -10.44 -48.69 4.10
N LEU A 527 -11.22 -48.37 5.13
CA LEU A 527 -11.82 -49.40 6.00
C LEU A 527 -12.77 -50.34 5.23
N HIS A 528 -13.54 -49.80 4.29
CA HIS A 528 -14.40 -50.57 3.42
C HIS A 528 -13.59 -51.46 2.46
N ASP A 529 -12.57 -50.91 1.82
CA ASP A 529 -11.69 -51.63 0.89
C ASP A 529 -10.95 -52.79 1.58
N MET A 530 -10.45 -52.55 2.80
CA MET A 530 -9.85 -53.59 3.64
C MET A 530 -10.86 -54.71 3.95
N SER A 531 -12.12 -54.38 4.24
CA SER A 531 -13.17 -55.39 4.48
C SER A 531 -13.45 -56.23 3.23
N MET A 532 -13.51 -55.59 2.06
CA MET A 532 -13.73 -56.26 0.78
C MET A 532 -12.58 -57.22 0.42
N LEU A 533 -11.34 -56.78 0.60
CA LEU A 533 -10.14 -57.60 0.35
C LEU A 533 -10.09 -58.82 1.28
N GLU A 534 -10.44 -58.66 2.55
CA GLU A 534 -10.48 -59.78 3.49
C GLU A 534 -11.57 -60.81 3.14
N HIS A 535 -12.76 -60.37 2.72
CA HIS A 535 -13.79 -61.29 2.25
C HIS A 535 -13.32 -62.06 1.02
N GLN A 536 -12.65 -61.41 0.06
CA GLN A 536 -12.08 -62.08 -1.11
C GLN A 536 -11.00 -63.11 -0.73
N LEU A 537 -10.13 -62.79 0.23
CA LEU A 537 -9.10 -63.71 0.74
C LEU A 537 -9.73 -64.92 1.44
N ASN A 538 -10.75 -64.71 2.28
CA ASN A 538 -11.44 -65.78 2.99
C ASN A 538 -12.26 -66.69 2.06
N SER A 539 -12.94 -66.11 1.07
CA SER A 539 -13.67 -66.86 0.04
C SER A 539 -12.73 -67.68 -0.85
N SER A 540 -11.55 -67.15 -1.18
CA SER A 540 -10.54 -67.87 -1.96
C SER A 540 -9.97 -69.07 -1.18
N SER A 541 -9.72 -68.89 0.13
CA SER A 541 -9.23 -69.97 1.01
C SER A 541 -10.23 -71.13 1.15
N ALA A 542 -11.52 -70.80 1.25
CA ALA A 542 -12.60 -71.80 1.34
C ALA A 542 -12.76 -72.63 0.06
N ALA A 543 -12.56 -72.04 -1.12
CA ALA A 543 -12.71 -72.73 -2.40
C ALA A 543 -11.63 -73.81 -2.64
N THR A 544 -10.40 -73.61 -2.16
CA THR A 544 -9.29 -74.58 -2.30
C THR A 544 -9.44 -75.84 -1.43
N THR A 545 -10.23 -75.79 -0.36
CA THR A 545 -10.35 -76.91 0.60
C THR A 545 -11.40 -77.95 0.18
N SER A 546 -12.23 -77.65 -0.84
CA SER A 546 -13.35 -78.51 -1.28
C SER A 546 -13.00 -79.54 -2.38
N HIS A 547 -11.81 -79.45 -3.01
CA HIS A 547 -11.47 -80.29 -4.17
C HIS A 547 -10.49 -81.46 -3.92
N HIS A 548 -10.24 -81.86 -2.66
CA HIS A 548 -9.29 -82.94 -2.33
C HIS A 548 -9.90 -84.29 -1.90
N HIS A 549 -11.08 -84.63 -2.44
CA HIS A 549 -11.64 -85.98 -2.35
C HIS A 549 -12.00 -86.55 -3.73
N HIS A 550 -11.01 -86.69 -4.62
CA HIS A 550 -11.04 -87.78 -5.59
C HIS A 550 -9.72 -88.55 -5.57
N SER A 551 -9.81 -89.66 -4.86
CA SER A 551 -8.93 -90.82 -4.91
C SER A 551 -8.66 -91.26 -6.36
N VAL A 552 -7.41 -91.26 -6.79
CA VAL A 552 -6.89 -92.21 -7.78
C VAL A 552 -5.49 -92.64 -7.34
N ALA A 553 -5.30 -93.96 -7.41
CA ALA A 553 -4.17 -94.72 -6.93
C ALA A 553 -2.80 -94.28 -7.45
N ALA A 554 -1.80 -94.52 -6.60
CA ALA A 554 -0.38 -94.54 -6.93
C ALA A 554 -0.05 -95.47 -8.10
N PRO A 555 1.04 -95.20 -8.81
CA PRO A 555 2.06 -96.25 -8.85
C PRO A 555 3.46 -95.72 -8.49
N ALA A 556 4.14 -96.55 -7.70
CA ALA A 556 5.56 -96.46 -7.40
C ALA A 556 6.40 -96.71 -8.65
N TRP A 557 7.43 -95.88 -8.86
CA TRP A 557 8.59 -96.23 -9.68
C TRP A 557 9.82 -95.43 -9.24
N ASP A 558 10.94 -96.09 -9.46
CA ASP A 558 12.25 -95.97 -8.85
C ASP A 558 13.03 -94.67 -9.04
N SER A 559 13.90 -94.47 -8.06
CA SER A 559 15.27 -93.95 -8.13
C SER A 559 15.90 -93.83 -9.53
N SER A 560 16.50 -92.67 -9.84
CA SER A 560 17.97 -92.50 -9.93
C SER A 560 18.42 -91.22 -10.64
N ALA A 561 19.41 -90.58 -10.01
CA ALA A 561 20.62 -89.98 -10.56
C ALA A 561 20.59 -88.75 -11.51
N VAL A 562 21.28 -87.70 -11.02
CA VAL A 562 22.36 -86.93 -11.66
C VAL A 562 22.02 -86.18 -12.96
N THR A 563 22.22 -84.85 -12.97
CA THR A 563 23.29 -84.16 -13.74
C THR A 563 23.26 -82.64 -13.50
N THR A 564 24.46 -82.10 -13.43
CA THR A 564 24.95 -80.72 -13.31
C THR A 564 24.49 -79.71 -14.40
N GLY A 565 24.44 -78.42 -14.03
CA GLY A 565 24.50 -77.25 -14.92
C GLY A 565 24.01 -76.00 -14.17
N ALA A 566 24.86 -75.17 -13.55
CA ALA A 566 25.69 -74.09 -14.14
C ALA A 566 24.89 -72.91 -14.73
N ALA A 567 25.12 -71.72 -14.14
CA ALA A 567 24.74 -70.35 -14.55
C ALA A 567 23.21 -70.05 -14.52
N SER A 568 22.73 -68.89 -14.08
CA SER A 568 23.26 -67.54 -14.26
C SER A 568 22.68 -66.56 -13.23
N SER A 569 23.52 -65.58 -12.89
CA SER A 569 23.26 -64.35 -12.18
C SER A 569 22.00 -63.58 -12.60
N SER A 570 21.23 -63.11 -11.62
CA SER A 570 20.53 -61.82 -11.73
C SER A 570 20.40 -61.20 -10.35
N HIS A 571 21.28 -60.22 -10.09
CA HIS A 571 21.20 -59.31 -8.97
C HIS A 571 19.82 -58.61 -8.93
N PRO A 572 19.22 -58.41 -7.75
CA PRO A 572 18.14 -57.44 -7.60
C PRO A 572 18.71 -56.02 -7.73
N PRO A 573 18.02 -55.11 -8.45
CA PRO A 573 18.46 -53.72 -8.56
C PRO A 573 18.33 -53.00 -7.20
N PRO A 574 19.27 -52.11 -6.84
CA PRO A 574 19.13 -51.27 -5.67
C PRO A 574 17.98 -50.26 -5.88
N PRO A 575 17.24 -49.89 -4.81
CA PRO A 575 16.20 -48.87 -4.90
C PRO A 575 16.80 -47.50 -5.24
N PRO A 576 16.08 -46.65 -6.01
CA PRO A 576 16.53 -45.31 -6.36
C PRO A 576 16.58 -44.38 -5.13
N PRO A 577 17.53 -43.44 -5.06
CA PRO A 577 17.62 -42.51 -3.94
C PRO A 577 16.46 -41.53 -3.97
N ILE A 578 15.72 -41.47 -2.86
CA ILE A 578 14.79 -40.38 -2.58
C ILE A 578 15.61 -39.09 -2.46
N ALA A 579 15.35 -38.16 -3.37
CA ALA A 579 15.92 -36.83 -3.38
C ALA A 579 15.42 -36.04 -2.16
N ALA A 580 16.16 -36.11 -1.07
CA ALA A 580 16.14 -35.08 -0.05
C ALA A 580 16.78 -33.81 -0.64
N ALA A 581 15.98 -32.76 -0.81
CA ALA A 581 16.47 -31.42 -1.09
C ALA A 581 17.27 -30.92 0.12
N GLY A 582 18.55 -31.29 0.16
CA GLY A 582 19.54 -30.73 1.06
C GLY A 582 19.97 -29.36 0.57
N MET A 583 19.75 -28.33 1.38
CA MET A 583 20.37 -27.03 1.20
C MET A 583 21.88 -27.12 1.45
N PRO A 584 22.74 -26.41 0.69
CA PRO A 584 24.17 -26.42 0.90
C PRO A 584 24.55 -25.63 2.17
N SER A 585 25.28 -26.27 3.07
CA SER A 585 25.97 -25.62 4.19
C SER A 585 27.46 -25.56 3.88
N SER A 586 27.99 -24.36 3.66
CA SER A 586 29.43 -24.12 3.76
C SER A 586 29.71 -22.64 4.05
N SER A 587 30.07 -22.34 5.29
CA SER A 587 31.22 -21.47 5.59
C SER A 587 31.59 -21.56 7.08
N THR A 588 32.74 -22.18 7.31
CA THR A 588 33.56 -22.23 8.51
C THR A 588 34.19 -20.87 8.82
N SER A 589 34.26 -20.48 10.11
CA SER A 589 35.38 -19.77 10.82
C SER A 589 34.87 -19.06 12.11
N PRO A 590 35.70 -18.71 13.11
CA PRO A 590 35.81 -19.50 14.34
C PRO A 590 35.52 -18.72 15.65
N ALA A 591 35.36 -19.51 16.73
CA ALA A 591 35.73 -19.26 18.13
C ALA A 591 35.47 -17.88 18.78
N GLY A 592 34.54 -17.88 19.74
CA GLY A 592 34.41 -16.84 20.77
C GLY A 592 33.48 -17.30 21.90
N ALA A 593 34.07 -17.66 23.03
CA ALA A 593 33.50 -18.31 24.21
C ALA A 593 32.25 -17.68 24.85
N GLY A 594 31.41 -18.52 25.47
CA GLY A 594 30.79 -18.20 26.77
C GLY A 594 29.30 -18.50 26.95
N ALA A 595 29.03 -19.51 27.80
CA ALA A 595 27.88 -19.66 28.72
C ALA A 595 26.51 -20.18 28.21
N ASP A 596 26.27 -21.45 28.56
CA ASP A 596 25.08 -22.13 29.11
C ASP A 596 23.63 -21.96 28.57
N PRO A 597 22.81 -23.03 28.71
CA PRO A 597 21.65 -23.28 27.85
C PRO A 597 20.31 -23.08 28.57
N SER A 598 19.34 -22.49 27.88
CA SER A 598 17.90 -22.76 28.02
C SER A 598 17.11 -21.88 27.05
N SER A 599 16.65 -22.44 25.93
CA SER A 599 15.51 -21.85 25.21
C SER A 599 14.81 -22.91 24.35
N SER A 600 13.59 -23.23 24.79
CA SER A 600 12.60 -23.97 24.04
C SER A 600 12.12 -23.15 22.84
N GLN A 601 12.01 -23.79 21.68
CA GLN A 601 11.43 -23.22 20.46
C GLN A 601 9.99 -22.73 20.71
N GLN A 602 9.75 -21.44 20.49
CA GLN A 602 8.42 -20.85 20.44
C GLN A 602 7.96 -20.71 18.98
N HIS A 603 6.77 -21.23 18.69
CA HIS A 603 5.98 -20.88 17.51
C HIS A 603 5.62 -19.37 17.52
N PRO A 604 5.45 -18.72 16.35
CA PRO A 604 5.00 -17.34 16.30
C PRO A 604 3.51 -17.26 16.70
N SER A 605 3.26 -16.81 17.92
CA SER A 605 1.93 -16.41 18.38
C SER A 605 1.60 -15.04 17.76
N PHE A 606 0.54 -14.97 16.98
CA PHE A 606 -0.06 -13.70 16.56
C PHE A 606 -0.52 -12.95 17.81
N ALA A 607 0.09 -11.80 18.09
CA ALA A 607 -0.32 -10.93 19.17
C ALA A 607 -1.64 -10.23 18.80
N GLU A 608 -2.67 -10.55 19.56
CA GLU A 608 -3.96 -9.89 19.58
C GLU A 608 -3.78 -8.46 20.11
N ASN A 609 -3.87 -7.46 19.24
CA ASN A 609 -3.91 -6.06 19.63
C ASN A 609 -5.22 -5.79 20.39
N GLN A 610 -5.16 -5.83 21.73
CA GLN A 610 -6.20 -5.29 22.58
C GLN A 610 -6.26 -3.77 22.41
N LEU A 611 -7.30 -3.30 21.73
CA LEU A 611 -7.72 -1.91 21.71
C LEU A 611 -8.08 -1.49 23.14
N SER A 612 -7.33 -0.55 23.70
CA SER A 612 -7.73 0.16 24.91
C SER A 612 -9.05 0.91 24.66
N PRO A 613 -10.02 0.88 25.60
CA PRO A 613 -11.24 1.66 25.47
C PRO A 613 -10.93 3.16 25.53
N PRO A 614 -11.68 4.01 24.80
CA PRO A 614 -11.52 5.47 24.88
C PRO A 614 -11.92 5.98 26.28
N PRO A 615 -11.32 7.08 26.77
CA PRO A 615 -11.72 7.69 28.03
C PRO A 615 -13.15 8.22 27.93
N ALA A 616 -13.92 8.05 29.00
CA ALA A 616 -15.25 8.60 29.14
C ALA A 616 -15.20 10.13 29.14
N ASP A 617 -15.96 10.76 28.25
CA ASP A 617 -16.22 12.20 28.28
C ASP A 617 -17.15 12.52 29.45
N ASP A 618 -16.60 13.16 30.49
CA ASP A 618 -17.37 13.83 31.54
C ASP A 618 -17.96 15.13 30.98
N SER A 619 -19.18 15.05 30.48
CA SER A 619 -20.00 16.21 30.14
C SER A 619 -20.55 16.87 31.41
N HIS A 620 -19.82 17.83 31.97
CA HIS A 620 -20.36 18.79 32.93
C HIS A 620 -21.23 19.82 32.19
N VAL A 621 -22.55 19.68 32.34
CA VAL A 621 -23.53 20.74 32.07
C VAL A 621 -23.38 21.82 33.13
N SER A 622 -22.89 22.99 32.73
CA SER A 622 -22.99 24.21 33.53
C SER A 622 -24.08 25.08 32.93
N SER A 623 -25.20 25.17 33.65
CA SER A 623 -26.24 26.16 33.42
C SER A 623 -25.77 27.52 33.92
N SER A 624 -25.78 28.53 33.05
CA SER A 624 -25.86 29.96 33.38
C SER A 624 -26.46 30.70 32.20
#